data_AF-A0A835ADA5-F1
#
_entry.id   AF-A0A835ADA5-F1
#
_cell.length_a   1.000
_cell.length_b   1.000
_cell.length_c   1.000
_cell.angle_alpha   90.00
_cell.angle_beta   90.00
_cell.angle_gamma   90.00
#
_symmetry.space_group_name_H-M   'P 1'
#
loop_
_entity.id
_entity.type
_entity.pdbx_description
1 polymer ?
#
loop_
_entity_poly.entity_id
_entity_poly.type
_entity_poly.pdbx_seq_one_letter_code
_entity_poly.pdbx_strand_id
1 'polypeptide(L)'
;MWCKNRLVGETRNGTTHLNDHLKLCQTSACRKVSVEKYIFDQEVVRKELALMICLHVYPLSLVDHTAFRKFCAAMQPLFKVPPRNTVRIDIMDMHIVKRKSLVKYFQ
;
A
#
# COMPACT_ATOMS: atom_id res chain seq x y z
N MET A 1 4.41 1.33 23.02
CA MET A 1 3.89 -0.06 22.84
C MET A 1 4.42 -0.76 21.59
N TRP A 2 5.65 -0.50 21.11
CA TRP A 2 6.14 -1.14 19.87
C TRP A 2 7.45 -1.92 20.09
N CYS A 3 8.27 -1.54 21.07
CA CYS A 3 9.36 -2.39 21.56
C CYS A 3 8.90 -3.11 22.85
N LYS A 4 8.95 -4.45 22.87
CA LYS A 4 8.63 -5.28 24.04
C LYS A 4 9.81 -5.49 25.00
N ASN A 5 10.95 -4.84 24.74
CA ASN A 5 12.12 -4.94 25.62
C ASN A 5 11.88 -4.14 26.90
N ARG A 6 12.16 -4.75 28.04
CA ARG A 6 11.95 -4.15 29.37
C ARG A 6 12.95 -3.02 29.58
N LEU A 7 12.51 -1.77 29.41
CA LEU A 7 13.29 -0.59 29.77
C LEU A 7 13.13 -0.36 31.28
N VAL A 8 14.22 -0.57 32.03
CA VAL A 8 14.23 -0.32 33.48
C VAL A 8 14.48 1.17 33.72
N GLY A 9 13.66 1.80 34.57
CA GLY A 9 13.70 3.24 34.87
C GLY A 9 13.78 3.51 36.37
N GLU A 10 14.78 2.95 37.05
CA GLU A 10 15.05 3.24 38.45
C GLU A 10 15.81 4.57 38.59
N THR A 11 15.57 5.32 39.67
CA THR A 11 16.20 6.64 39.93
C THR A 11 17.72 6.62 39.99
N ARG A 12 18.33 5.44 40.20
CA ARG A 12 19.78 5.23 40.22
C ARG A 12 20.37 4.90 38.85
N ASN A 13 19.54 4.59 37.86
CA ASN A 13 19.99 4.18 36.54
C ASN A 13 19.99 5.41 35.63
N GLY A 14 21.17 5.82 35.16
CA GLY A 14 21.29 6.92 34.21
C GLY A 14 20.57 6.64 32.88
N THR A 15 20.50 7.64 32.01
CA THR A 15 19.78 7.55 30.73
C THR A 15 20.55 6.80 29.64
N THR A 16 21.77 6.34 29.91
CA THR A 16 22.65 5.63 28.95
C THR A 16 21.96 4.41 28.34
N HIS A 17 21.28 3.60 29.17
CA HIS A 17 20.55 2.42 28.69
C HIS A 17 19.43 2.79 27.70
N LEU A 18 18.74 3.90 27.93
CA LEU A 18 17.72 4.41 27.01
C LEU A 18 18.35 4.96 25.73
N ASN A 19 19.45 5.70 25.85
CA ASN A 19 20.17 6.27 24.71
C ASN A 19 20.75 5.18 23.79
N ASP A 20 21.34 4.14 24.37
CA ASP A 20 21.87 3.01 23.61
C ASP A 20 20.74 2.16 23.02
N HIS A 21 19.62 2.01 23.74
CA HIS A 21 18.41 1.41 23.17
C HIS A 21 17.88 2.22 21.98
N LEU A 22 17.84 3.55 22.06
CA LEU A 22 17.39 4.40 20.94
C LEU A 22 18.33 4.31 19.72
N LYS A 23 19.64 4.16 19.94
CA LYS A 23 20.64 4.01 18.87
C LYS A 23 20.60 2.61 18.23
N LEU A 24 20.43 1.56 19.04
CA LEU A 24 20.54 0.17 18.60
C LEU A 24 19.20 -0.46 18.21
N CYS A 25 18.10 -0.02 18.84
CA CYS A 25 16.75 -0.40 18.44
C CYS A 25 16.48 0.29 17.10
N GLN A 26 16.94 -0.35 16.03
CA GLN A 26 16.56 0.00 14.68
C GLN A 26 15.04 0.05 14.67
N THR A 27 14.50 1.26 14.63
CA THR A 27 13.07 1.52 14.61
C THR A 27 12.37 0.78 13.45
N SER A 28 13.13 0.32 12.46
CA SER A 28 12.70 -0.53 11.35
C SER A 28 12.56 -2.02 11.72
N ALA A 29 13.36 -2.61 12.61
CA ALA A 29 13.22 -4.03 13.01
C ALA A 29 11.97 -4.27 13.85
N CYS A 30 11.61 -3.31 14.70
CA CYS A 30 10.41 -3.32 15.55
C CYS A 30 9.10 -3.11 14.75
N ARG A 31 9.16 -2.49 13.57
CA ARG A 31 7.99 -2.18 12.71
C ARG A 31 7.78 -3.16 11.55
N LYS A 32 8.71 -4.09 11.34
CA LYS A 32 8.62 -5.09 10.27
C LYS A 32 7.82 -6.29 10.75
N VAL A 33 6.70 -6.56 10.10
CA VAL A 33 5.96 -7.81 10.24
C VAL A 33 6.38 -8.72 9.09
N SER A 34 6.73 -9.97 9.39
CA SER A 34 6.92 -10.99 8.35
C SER A 34 5.55 -11.39 7.82
N VAL A 35 5.30 -11.13 6.54
CA VAL A 35 4.15 -11.71 5.84
C VAL A 35 4.55 -13.13 5.46
N GLU A 36 3.65 -14.10 5.69
CA GLU A 36 3.79 -15.47 5.17
C GLU A 36 3.88 -15.48 3.63
N LYS A 37 3.89 -16.66 3.01
CA LYS A 37 4.10 -16.83 1.57
C LYS A 37 2.93 -16.24 0.75
N TYR A 38 2.94 -14.92 0.53
CA TYR A 38 1.96 -14.17 -0.27
C TYR A 38 2.43 -14.07 -1.73
N ILE A 39 1.54 -14.44 -2.66
CA ILE A 39 1.76 -14.24 -4.10
C ILE A 39 1.08 -12.93 -4.49
N PHE A 40 1.88 -11.98 -4.97
CA PHE A 40 1.38 -10.70 -5.45
C PHE A 40 0.81 -10.85 -6.86
N ASP A 41 -0.46 -10.47 -7.03
CA ASP A 41 -1.12 -10.34 -8.33
C ASP A 41 -1.34 -8.87 -8.66
N GLN A 42 -0.65 -8.39 -9.69
CA GLN A 42 -0.72 -7.01 -10.12
C GLN A 42 -2.05 -6.67 -10.81
N GLU A 43 -2.70 -7.62 -11.47
CA GLU A 43 -3.96 -7.37 -12.18
C GLU A 43 -5.09 -7.06 -11.21
N VAL A 44 -5.12 -7.75 -10.06
CA VAL A 44 -6.10 -7.50 -9.00
C VAL A 44 -5.98 -6.06 -8.50
N VAL A 45 -4.75 -5.62 -8.15
CA VAL A 45 -4.53 -4.25 -7.66
C VAL A 45 -4.85 -3.19 -8.72
N ARG A 46 -4.59 -3.46 -10.00
CA ARG A 46 -4.97 -2.55 -11.09
C ARG A 46 -6.47 -2.36 -11.21
N LYS A 47 -7.25 -3.44 -11.10
CA LYS A 47 -8.72 -3.38 -11.10
C LYS A 47 -9.23 -2.57 -9.91
N GLU A 48 -8.70 -2.81 -8.71
CA GLU A 48 -9.05 -2.04 -7.51
C GLU A 48 -8.69 -0.55 -7.64
N LEU A 49 -7.52 -0.23 -8.20
CA LEU A 49 -7.12 1.15 -8.48
C LEU A 49 -8.10 1.84 -9.45
N ALA A 50 -8.48 1.16 -10.53
CA ALA A 50 -9.42 1.68 -11.50
C ALA A 50 -10.82 1.88 -10.89
N LEU A 51 -11.28 0.95 -10.04
CA LEU A 51 -12.52 1.09 -9.28
C LEU A 51 -12.48 2.28 -8.33
N MET A 52 -11.39 2.45 -7.57
CA MET A 52 -11.20 3.58 -6.66
C MET A 52 -11.29 4.92 -7.40
N ILE A 53 -10.64 5.02 -8.56
CA ILE A 53 -10.68 6.21 -9.41
C ILE A 53 -12.11 6.52 -9.85
N CYS A 54 -12.85 5.52 -10.35
CA CYS A 54 -14.23 5.72 -10.78
C CYS A 54 -15.18 6.06 -9.63
N LEU A 55 -15.04 5.38 -8.49
CA LEU A 55 -15.93 5.50 -7.34
C LEU A 55 -15.79 6.86 -6.64
N HIS A 56 -14.57 7.36 -6.52
CA HIS A 56 -14.29 8.64 -5.87
C HIS A 56 -14.10 9.80 -6.85
N VAL A 57 -14.32 9.57 -8.15
CA VAL A 57 -14.16 10.56 -9.22
C VAL A 57 -12.76 11.21 -9.16
N TYR A 58 -11.73 10.40 -8.88
CA TYR A 58 -10.37 10.90 -8.83
C TYR A 58 -9.89 11.27 -10.25
N PRO A 59 -9.09 12.34 -10.38
CA PRO A 59 -8.47 12.64 -11.66
C PRO A 59 -7.51 11.53 -12.04
N LEU A 60 -7.47 11.16 -13.33
CA LEU A 60 -6.53 10.16 -13.83
C LEU A 60 -5.07 10.53 -13.60
N SER A 61 -4.75 11.82 -13.39
CA SER A 61 -3.40 12.28 -13.05
C SER A 61 -2.91 11.81 -11.69
N LEU A 62 -3.78 11.31 -10.80
CA LEU A 62 -3.42 10.78 -9.49
C LEU A 62 -2.26 9.78 -9.57
N VAL A 63 -2.29 8.89 -10.57
CA VAL A 63 -1.27 7.86 -10.74
C VAL A 63 0.09 8.40 -11.15
N ASP A 64 0.15 9.63 -11.65
CA ASP A 64 1.39 10.32 -12.01
C ASP A 64 1.98 11.11 -10.84
N HIS A 65 1.20 11.37 -9.80
CA HIS A 65 1.67 12.12 -8.64
C HIS A 65 2.79 11.35 -7.91
N THR A 66 3.93 12.01 -7.73
CA THR A 66 5.10 11.40 -7.09
C THR A 66 4.81 10.90 -5.68
N ALA A 67 4.01 11.66 -4.91
CA ALA A 67 3.60 11.27 -3.57
C ALA A 67 2.78 9.96 -3.57
N PHE A 68 1.85 9.83 -4.52
CA PHE A 68 1.04 8.61 -4.68
C PHE A 68 1.92 7.41 -5.07
N ARG A 69 2.85 7.58 -6.01
CA ARG A 69 3.79 6.52 -6.40
C ARG A 69 4.67 6.07 -5.23
N LYS A 70 5.19 7.01 -4.43
CA LYS A 70 5.97 6.71 -3.22
C LYS A 70 5.13 5.98 -2.17
N PHE A 71 3.88 6.39 -1.99
CA PHE A 71 2.94 5.73 -1.08
C PHE A 71 2.67 4.27 -1.48
N CYS A 72 2.36 4.02 -2.76
CA CYS A 72 2.18 2.66 -3.29
C CYS A 72 3.44 1.79 -3.11
N ALA A 73 4.63 2.33 -3.42
CA ALA A 73 5.88 1.60 -3.29
C ALA A 73 6.22 1.26 -1.82
N ALA A 74 5.85 2.14 -0.88
CA ALA A 74 6.01 1.89 0.55
C ALA A 74 5.06 0.80 1.06
N MET A 75 3.85 0.68 0.49
CA MET A 75 2.89 -0.35 0.86
C MET A 75 3.20 -1.71 0.23
N GLN A 76 3.51 -1.74 -1.06
CA GLN A 76 3.75 -2.96 -1.83
C GLN A 76 4.85 -2.71 -2.87
N PRO A 77 6.11 -3.07 -2.58
CA PRO A 77 7.25 -2.79 -3.47
C PRO A 77 7.14 -3.44 -4.85
N LEU A 78 6.42 -4.56 -4.98
CA LEU A 78 6.23 -5.25 -6.26
C LEU A 78 5.18 -4.57 -7.15
N PHE A 79 4.39 -3.65 -6.61
CA PHE A 79 3.33 -3.00 -7.37
C PHE A 79 3.91 -1.92 -8.31
N LYS A 80 3.80 -2.18 -9.61
CA LYS A 80 4.13 -1.20 -10.65
C LYS A 80 2.90 -0.35 -10.95
N VAL A 81 2.89 0.88 -10.42
CA VAL A 81 1.81 1.84 -10.68
C VAL A 81 1.69 2.09 -12.19
N PRO A 82 0.55 1.74 -12.82
CA PRO A 82 0.36 1.89 -14.26
C PRO A 82 0.40 3.36 -14.69
N PRO A 83 0.81 3.66 -15.93
CA PRO A 83 0.68 4.99 -16.48
C PRO A 83 -0.80 5.32 -16.75
N ARG A 84 -1.10 6.61 -16.83
CA ARG A 84 -2.46 7.14 -17.06
C ARG A 84 -3.21 6.47 -18.21
N ASN A 85 -2.52 6.20 -19.31
CA ASN A 85 -3.12 5.58 -20.50
C ASN A 85 -3.61 4.16 -20.21
N THR A 86 -2.84 3.36 -19.46
CA THR A 86 -3.26 2.00 -19.16
C THR A 86 -4.40 1.97 -18.14
N VAL A 87 -4.42 2.90 -17.18
CA VAL A 87 -5.56 3.06 -16.26
C VAL A 87 -6.83 3.43 -17.03
N ARG A 88 -6.71 4.32 -18.02
CA ARG A 88 -7.84 4.66 -18.90
C ARG A 88 -8.36 3.43 -19.64
N ILE A 89 -7.48 2.59 -20.17
CA ILE A 89 -7.86 1.34 -20.85
C ILE A 89 -8.55 0.39 -19.85
N ASP A 90 -7.97 0.16 -18.67
CA ASP A 90 -8.55 -0.71 -17.63
C ASP A 90 -9.98 -0.28 -17.27
N ILE A 91 -10.21 1.03 -17.10
CA ILE A 91 -11.54 1.59 -16.81
C ILE A 91 -12.52 1.26 -17.95
N MET A 92 -12.12 1.49 -19.20
CA MET A 92 -12.96 1.21 -20.36
C MET A 92 -13.30 -0.28 -20.46
N ASP A 93 -12.32 -1.16 -20.25
CA ASP A 93 -12.50 -2.60 -20.29
C ASP A 93 -13.46 -3.08 -19.19
N MET A 94 -13.33 -2.55 -17.97
CA MET A 94 -14.28 -2.82 -16.88
C MET A 94 -15.71 -2.41 -17.24
N HIS A 95 -15.89 -1.24 -17.88
CA HIS A 95 -17.21 -0.79 -18.33
C HIS A 95 -17.79 -1.69 -19.42
N ILE A 96 -16.97 -2.14 -20.38
CA ILE A 96 -17.42 -3.05 -21.45
C ILE A 96 -17.87 -4.39 -20.85
N VAL A 97 -17.10 -4.96 -19.92
CA VAL A 97 -17.45 -6.22 -19.26
C VAL A 97 -18.76 -6.09 -18.48
N LYS A 98 -18.91 -5.05 -17.66
CA LYS A 98 -20.15 -4.79 -16.91
C LYS A 98 -21.35 -4.57 -17.84
N ARG A 99 -21.19 -3.86 -18.95
CA ARG A 99 -22.27 -3.71 -19.94
C ARG A 99 -22.65 -5.02 -20.60
N LYS A 100 -21.67 -5.84 -21.02
CA LYS A 100 -21.93 -7.15 -21.64
C LYS A 100 -22.65 -8.10 -20.69
N SER A 101 -22.29 -8.12 -19.40
CA SER A 101 -22.99 -8.94 -18.41
C SER A 101 -24.42 -8.47 -18.24
N LEU A 102 -24.67 -7.16 -18.12
CA LEU A 102 -26.03 -6.62 -17.99
C LEU A 102 -26.91 -6.95 -19.20
N VAL A 103 -26.41 -6.80 -20.43
CA VAL A 103 -27.17 -7.17 -21.63
C VAL A 103 -27.57 -8.65 -21.62
N LYS A 104 -26.66 -9.54 -21.18
CA LYS A 104 -26.98 -10.97 -21.03
C LYS A 104 -28.01 -11.27 -19.94
N TYR A 105 -28.16 -10.43 -18.92
CA TYR A 105 -29.20 -10.61 -17.90
C TYR A 105 -30.60 -10.25 -18.40
N PHE A 106 -30.68 -9.41 -19.44
CA PHE A 106 -31.95 -8.97 -20.04
C PHE A 106 -32.31 -9.73 -21.33
N GLN A 107 -31.58 -10.79 -21.67
CA GLN A 107 -31.82 -11.67 -22.82
C GLN A 107 -32.09 -13.10 -22.33
#